data_AF-A0A4R6EKU6-F1
#
_entry.id   AF-A0A4R6EKU6-F1
#
_cell.length_a   1.000
_cell.length_b   1.000
_cell.length_c   1.000
_cell.angle_alpha   90.00
_cell.angle_beta   90.00
_cell.angle_gamma   90.00
#
_symmetry.space_group_name_H-M   'P 1'
#
loop_
_entity.id
_entity.type
_entity.pdbx_description
1 polymer ?
#
loop_
_entity_poly.entity_id
_entity_poly.type
_entity_poly.pdbx_seq_one_letter_code
_entity_poly.pdbx_strand_id
1 'polypeptide(L)'
;MDKLYPILAQMKTSLDELEAIMIEEVNQLNRAQINPVSLQVLTDNKSQLLSTIQYYDEMRRQQEQISALEAPYQEQSKLSTRWQQIAEKVRDTRALNQKVESLLQSHMHKNQHMQKVVDQVGHGNTLYGPAGESSLAPTGRKYNISI
;
A
#
# COMPACT_ATOMS: atom_id res chain seq x y z
N MET A 1 -10.66 29.16 22.96
CA MET A 1 -9.41 29.29 22.18
C MET A 1 -8.30 28.34 22.65
N ASP A 2 -8.02 28.23 23.96
CA ASP A 2 -6.88 27.44 24.49
C ASP A 2 -6.87 25.94 24.19
N LYS A 3 -8.03 25.30 23.98
CA LYS A 3 -8.09 23.84 23.73
C LYS A 3 -7.98 23.44 22.26
N LEU A 4 -8.32 24.33 21.33
CA LEU A 4 -8.33 24.01 19.89
C LEU A 4 -6.90 23.97 19.31
N TYR A 5 -6.04 24.91 19.75
CA TYR A 5 -4.65 24.96 19.32
C TYR A 5 -3.85 23.68 19.64
N PRO A 6 -3.88 23.12 20.87
CA PRO A 6 -3.18 21.87 21.17
C PRO A 6 -3.78 20.67 20.43
N ILE A 7 -5.09 20.63 20.17
CA ILE A 7 -5.72 19.57 19.37
C ILE A 7 -5.17 19.59 17.93
N LEU A 8 -5.17 20.77 17.29
CA LEU A 8 -4.59 20.94 15.95
C LEU A 8 -3.09 20.68 15.93
N ALA A 9 -2.39 20.98 17.03
CA ALA A 9 -0.97 20.67 17.16
C ALA A 9 -0.71 19.17 17.15
N GLN A 10 -1.47 18.43 17.95
CA GLN A 10 -1.33 16.99 18.06
C GLN A 10 -1.77 16.27 16.79
N MET A 11 -2.86 16.73 16.16
CA MET A 11 -3.30 16.23 14.85
C MET A 11 -2.22 16.41 13.78
N LYS A 12 -1.56 17.58 13.75
CA LYS A 12 -0.44 17.82 12.83
C LYS A 12 0.72 16.86 13.10
N THR A 13 1.12 16.67 14.35
CA THR A 13 2.20 15.72 14.70
C THR A 13 1.87 14.30 14.25
N SER A 14 0.66 13.81 14.50
CA SER A 14 0.23 12.49 14.05
C SER A 14 0.18 12.37 12.52
N LEU A 15 -0.14 13.45 11.79
CA LEU A 15 -0.07 13.48 10.34
C LEU A 15 1.37 13.47 9.81
N ASP A 16 2.29 14.18 10.45
CA ASP A 16 3.72 14.16 10.11
C ASP A 16 4.31 12.74 10.33
N GLU A 17 3.90 12.06 11.40
CA GLU A 17 4.26 10.65 11.65
C GLU A 17 3.66 9.71 10.59
N LEU A 18 2.39 9.92 10.21
CA LEU A 18 1.71 9.12 9.18
C LEU A 18 2.41 9.26 7.83
N GLU A 19 2.79 10.48 7.45
CA GLU A 19 3.53 10.74 6.21
C GLU A 19 4.87 10.00 6.19
N ALA A 20 5.62 10.00 7.29
CA ALA A 20 6.88 9.26 7.39
C ALA A 20 6.69 7.75 7.19
N ILE A 21 5.67 7.16 7.84
CA ILE A 21 5.32 5.74 7.68
C ILE A 21 4.91 5.43 6.24
N MET A 22 4.15 6.32 5.60
CA MET A 22 3.72 6.12 4.22
C MET A 22 4.87 6.24 3.20
N ILE A 23 5.85 7.11 3.45
CA ILE A 23 7.08 7.15 2.66
C ILE A 23 7.85 5.83 2.81
N GLU A 24 7.91 5.28 4.02
CA GLU A 24 8.54 3.99 4.27
C GLU A 24 7.79 2.84 3.58
N GLU A 25 6.46 2.84 3.61
CA GLU A 25 5.58 1.90 2.90
C GLU A 25 5.86 1.91 1.38
N VAL A 26 5.92 3.10 0.78
CA VAL A 26 6.29 3.27 -0.65
C VAL A 26 7.70 2.75 -0.91
N ASN A 27 8.66 3.02 -0.03
CA ASN A 27 10.03 2.56 -0.19
C ASN A 27 10.15 1.03 -0.10
N GLN A 28 9.38 0.37 0.77
CA GLN A 28 9.32 -1.10 0.84
C GLN A 28 8.71 -1.69 -0.42
N LEU A 29 7.63 -1.09 -0.95
CA LEU A 29 6.97 -1.53 -2.17
C LEU A 29 7.80 -1.30 -3.44
N ASN A 30 8.71 -0.33 -3.44
CA ASN A 30 9.64 -0.11 -4.56
C ASN A 30 10.79 -1.13 -4.61
N ARG A 31 10.99 -1.94 -3.57
CA ARG A 31 12.03 -2.97 -3.56
C ARG A 31 11.65 -4.11 -4.51
N ALA A 32 12.67 -4.79 -5.05
CA ALA A 32 12.47 -5.95 -5.93
C ALA A 32 11.77 -7.12 -5.22
N GLN A 33 11.97 -7.25 -3.91
CA GLN A 33 11.31 -8.26 -3.07
C GLN A 33 10.63 -7.56 -1.90
N ILE A 34 9.31 -7.76 -1.78
CA ILE A 34 8.52 -7.22 -0.68
C ILE A 34 8.76 -8.07 0.57
N ASN A 35 9.02 -7.43 1.70
CA ASN A 35 8.98 -8.10 3.00
C ASN A 35 7.55 -8.01 3.55
N PRO A 36 6.77 -9.10 3.57
CA PRO A 36 5.37 -9.06 3.99
C PRO A 36 5.22 -8.71 5.47
N VAL A 37 6.18 -9.10 6.32
CA VAL A 37 6.15 -8.81 7.76
C VAL A 37 6.35 -7.32 8.01
N SER A 38 7.34 -6.71 7.35
CA SER A 38 7.57 -5.26 7.45
C SER A 38 6.38 -4.46 6.92
N LEU A 39 5.79 -4.89 5.80
CA LEU A 39 4.61 -4.22 5.22
C LEU A 39 3.39 -4.30 6.15
N GLN A 40 3.18 -5.45 6.80
CA GLN A 40 2.11 -5.63 7.76
C GLN A 40 2.26 -4.69 8.96
N VAL A 41 3.45 -4.63 9.56
CA VAL A 41 3.73 -3.71 10.69
C VAL A 41 3.50 -2.24 10.30
N LEU A 42 3.93 -1.84 9.10
CA LEU A 42 3.68 -0.48 8.60
C LEU A 42 2.17 -0.21 8.41
N THR A 43 1.43 -1.20 7.93
CA THR A 43 -0.04 -1.11 7.75
C THR A 43 -0.77 -1.01 9.09
N ASP A 44 -0.33 -1.76 10.09
CA ASP A 44 -0.90 -1.71 11.44
C ASP A 44 -0.66 -0.34 12.08
N ASN A 45 0.57 0.17 11.99
CA ASN A 45 0.91 1.51 12.50
C ASN A 45 0.13 2.61 11.77
N LYS A 46 -0.03 2.52 10.45
CA LYS A 46 -0.87 3.42 9.64
C LYS A 46 -2.31 3.42 10.13
N SER A 47 -2.88 2.24 10.40
CA SER A 47 -4.25 2.09 10.89
C SER A 47 -4.43 2.70 12.29
N GLN A 48 -3.44 2.53 13.16
CA GLN A 48 -3.43 3.15 14.49
C GLN A 48 -3.38 4.68 14.38
N LEU A 49 -2.47 5.23 13.58
CA LEU A 49 -2.35 6.68 13.39
C LEU A 49 -3.60 7.30 12.76
N LEU A 50 -4.22 6.63 11.78
CA LEU A 50 -5.48 7.08 11.19
C LEU A 50 -6.60 7.15 12.24
N SER A 51 -6.68 6.17 13.13
CA SER A 51 -7.63 6.18 14.25
C SER A 51 -7.36 7.34 15.21
N THR A 52 -6.09 7.63 15.51
CA THR A 52 -5.68 8.78 16.31
C THR A 52 -6.01 10.12 15.65
N ILE A 53 -5.79 10.26 14.33
CA ILE A 53 -6.15 11.45 13.56
C ILE A 53 -7.67 11.65 13.55
N GLN A 54 -8.44 10.57 13.37
CA GLN A 54 -9.90 10.63 13.44
C GLN A 54 -10.38 11.11 14.81
N TYR A 55 -9.79 10.60 15.89
CA TYR A 55 -10.10 11.06 17.24
C TYR A 55 -9.86 12.56 17.42
N TYR A 56 -8.73 13.09 16.94
CA TYR A 56 -8.47 14.54 17.00
C TYR A 56 -9.41 15.37 16.12
N ASP A 57 -9.83 14.86 14.95
CA ASP A 57 -10.81 15.55 14.11
C ASP A 57 -12.21 15.58 14.75
N GLU A 58 -12.61 14.52 15.46
CA GLU A 58 -13.84 14.52 16.26
C GLU A 58 -13.75 15.51 17.43
N MET A 59 -12.64 15.53 18.16
CA MET A 59 -12.41 16.53 19.23
C MET A 59 -12.43 17.96 18.68
N ARG A 60 -11.84 18.18 17.50
CA ARG A 60 -11.86 19.47 16.80
C ARG A 60 -13.31 19.89 16.51
N ARG A 61 -14.11 19.02 15.89
CA ARG A 61 -15.54 19.30 15.58
C ARG A 61 -16.36 19.60 16.82
N GLN A 62 -16.14 18.87 17.91
CA GLN A 62 -16.80 19.15 19.19
C GLN A 62 -16.42 20.53 19.73
N GLN A 63 -15.13 20.88 19.68
CA GLN A 63 -14.64 22.17 20.17
C GLN A 63 -15.10 23.34 19.28
N GLU A 64 -15.20 23.12 17.97
CA GLU A 64 -15.79 24.05 16.99
C GLU A 64 -17.25 24.36 17.33
N GLN A 65 -18.05 23.30 17.57
CA GLN A 65 -19.46 23.44 17.96
C GLN A 65 -19.62 24.22 19.27
N ILE A 66 -18.76 23.96 20.27
CA ILE A 66 -18.80 24.66 21.57
C ILE A 66 -18.40 26.13 21.42
N SER A 67 -17.45 26.42 20.53
CA SER A 67 -16.87 27.76 20.38
C SER A 67 -17.54 28.59 19.29
N ALA A 68 -18.53 28.03 18.58
CA ALA A 68 -19.16 28.61 17.38
C ALA A 68 -18.14 29.11 16.35
N LEU A 69 -17.03 28.38 16.20
CA LEU A 69 -15.94 28.68 15.28
C LEU A 69 -15.89 27.58 14.23
N GLU A 70 -15.73 27.98 12.97
CA GLU A 70 -15.64 27.04 11.85
C GLU A 70 -14.31 27.20 11.12
N ALA A 71 -13.66 26.08 10.78
CA ALA A 71 -12.54 26.08 9.85
C ALA A 71 -12.98 26.72 8.52
N PRO A 72 -12.20 27.65 7.92
CA PRO A 72 -10.75 27.83 8.05
C PRO A 72 -10.29 28.87 9.09
N TYR A 73 -11.09 29.17 10.11
CA TYR A 73 -10.75 30.06 11.23
C TYR A 73 -10.23 31.44 10.78
N GLN A 74 -10.96 32.11 9.87
CA GLN A 74 -10.54 33.36 9.22
C GLN A 74 -10.21 34.48 10.23
N GLU A 75 -10.85 34.49 11.38
CA GLU A 75 -10.65 35.47 12.44
C GLU A 75 -9.35 35.25 13.24
N GLN A 76 -8.73 34.07 13.11
CA GLN A 76 -7.56 33.65 13.88
C GLN A 76 -6.41 33.22 12.95
N SER A 77 -5.56 34.18 12.56
CA SER A 77 -4.43 33.94 11.66
C SER A 77 -3.54 32.74 12.06
N LYS A 78 -3.26 32.55 13.36
CA LYS A 78 -2.46 31.40 13.86
C LYS A 78 -3.15 30.05 13.64
N LEU A 79 -4.46 29.98 13.88
CA LEU A 79 -5.24 28.75 13.68
C LEU A 79 -5.43 28.47 12.19
N SER A 80 -5.71 29.51 11.39
CA SER A 80 -5.85 29.40 9.94
C SER A 80 -4.57 28.87 9.27
N THR A 81 -3.41 29.41 9.64
CA THR A 81 -2.10 28.92 9.14
C THR A 81 -1.89 27.45 9.47
N ARG A 82 -2.22 27.03 10.70
CA ARG A 82 -2.04 25.64 11.13
C ARG A 82 -3.01 24.70 10.44
N TRP A 83 -4.24 25.14 10.21
CA TRP A 83 -5.24 24.41 9.42
C TRP A 83 -4.79 24.22 7.97
N GLN A 84 -4.22 25.25 7.35
CA GLN A 84 -3.65 25.14 6.00
C GLN A 84 -2.52 24.11 5.94
N GLN A 85 -1.61 24.10 6.92
CA GLN A 85 -0.56 23.08 7.00
C GLN A 85 -1.12 21.66 7.13
N ILE A 86 -2.15 21.48 7.96
CA ILE A 86 -2.85 20.18 8.11
C ILE A 86 -3.49 19.76 6.78
N ALA A 87 -4.19 20.67 6.11
CA ALA A 87 -4.84 20.39 4.83
C ALA A 87 -3.83 20.02 3.73
N GLU A 88 -2.68 20.69 3.70
CA GLU A 88 -1.56 20.36 2.83
C GLU A 88 -1.01 18.96 3.12
N LYS A 89 -0.74 18.64 4.38
CA LYS A 89 -0.27 17.30 4.78
C LYS A 89 -1.26 16.19 4.43
N VAL A 90 -2.56 16.43 4.59
CA VAL A 90 -3.60 15.47 4.19
C VAL A 90 -3.59 15.24 2.68
N ARG A 91 -3.41 16.30 1.88
CA ARG A 91 -3.30 16.19 0.42
C ARG A 91 -2.07 15.39 0.01
N ASP A 92 -0.92 15.65 0.62
CA ASP A 92 0.33 14.95 0.31
C ASP A 92 0.26 13.47 0.72
N THR A 93 -0.28 13.20 1.90
CA THR A 93 -0.61 11.84 2.40
C THR A 93 -1.53 11.11 1.42
N ARG A 94 -2.56 11.78 0.88
CA ARG A 94 -3.47 11.18 -0.09
C ARG A 94 -2.76 10.82 -1.40
N ALA A 95 -1.86 11.68 -1.89
CA ALA A 95 -1.06 11.39 -3.08
C ALA A 95 -0.11 10.21 -2.86
N LEU A 96 0.51 10.10 -1.68
CA LEU A 96 1.30 8.93 -1.31
C LEU A 96 0.44 7.66 -1.27
N ASN A 97 -0.80 7.72 -0.77
CA ASN A 97 -1.69 6.56 -0.72
C ASN A 97 -2.02 6.04 -2.13
N GLN A 98 -2.29 6.96 -3.07
CA GLN A 98 -2.53 6.60 -4.48
C GLN A 98 -1.32 5.92 -5.11
N LYS A 99 -0.10 6.35 -4.74
CA LYS A 99 1.13 5.71 -5.19
C LYS A 99 1.29 4.30 -4.62
N VAL A 100 1.01 4.11 -3.33
CA VAL A 100 0.99 2.78 -2.68
C VAL A 100 0.02 1.84 -3.40
N GLU A 101 -1.20 2.31 -3.69
CA GLU A 101 -2.21 1.55 -4.42
C GLU A 101 -1.70 1.12 -5.81
N SER A 102 -1.14 2.05 -6.59
CA SER A 102 -0.59 1.74 -7.91
C SER A 102 0.54 0.70 -7.87
N LEU A 103 1.42 0.76 -6.86
CA LEU A 103 2.51 -0.19 -6.70
C LEU A 103 1.97 -1.57 -6.33
N LEU A 104 1.03 -1.65 -5.39
CA LEU A 104 0.39 -2.91 -4.99
C LEU A 104 -0.31 -3.59 -6.18
N GLN A 105 -1.05 -2.82 -6.98
CA GLN A 105 -1.69 -3.35 -8.20
C GLN A 105 -0.67 -3.90 -9.20
N SER A 106 0.46 -3.22 -9.40
CA SER A 106 1.55 -3.72 -10.25
C SER A 106 2.12 -5.05 -9.75
N HIS A 107 2.35 -5.17 -8.43
CA HIS A 107 2.84 -6.40 -7.82
C HIS A 107 1.83 -7.54 -7.91
N MET A 108 0.54 -7.28 -7.68
CA MET A 108 -0.52 -8.27 -7.84
C MET A 108 -0.59 -8.77 -9.30
N HIS A 109 -0.52 -7.87 -10.27
CA HIS A 109 -0.51 -8.25 -11.68
C HIS A 109 0.71 -9.11 -12.05
N LYS A 110 1.91 -8.75 -11.57
CA LYS A 110 3.13 -9.55 -11.78
C LYS A 110 3.02 -10.93 -11.15
N ASN A 111 2.52 -11.02 -9.92
CA ASN A 111 2.33 -12.30 -9.22
C ASN A 111 1.31 -13.19 -9.95
N GLN A 112 0.19 -12.64 -10.42
CA GLN A 112 -0.80 -13.38 -11.21
C GLN A 112 -0.22 -13.86 -12.54
N HIS A 113 0.59 -13.05 -13.21
CA HIS A 113 1.24 -13.45 -14.46
C HIS A 113 2.27 -14.56 -14.22
N MET A 114 3.10 -14.44 -13.17
CA MET A 114 4.04 -15.47 -12.78
C MET A 114 3.33 -16.78 -12.43
N GLN A 115 2.22 -16.72 -11.69
CA GLN A 115 1.42 -17.91 -11.37
C GLN A 115 0.91 -18.59 -12.65
N LYS A 116 0.37 -17.83 -13.62
CA LYS A 116 -0.05 -18.38 -14.92
C LYS A 116 1.10 -19.03 -15.69
N VAL A 117 2.29 -18.42 -15.68
CA VAL A 117 3.48 -18.99 -16.34
C VAL A 117 3.94 -20.27 -15.63
N VAL A 118 3.95 -20.29 -14.29
CA VAL A 118 4.29 -21.49 -13.51
C VAL A 118 3.27 -22.60 -13.76
N ASP A 119 1.98 -22.30 -13.81
CA ASP A 119 0.93 -23.27 -14.12
C ASP A 119 1.11 -23.82 -15.56
N GLN A 120 1.37 -22.94 -16.53
CA GLN A 120 1.60 -23.34 -17.93
C GLN A 120 2.86 -24.20 -18.12
N VAL A 121 3.96 -23.88 -17.43
CA VAL A 121 5.22 -24.65 -17.50
C VAL A 121 5.13 -25.95 -16.69
N GLY A 122 4.46 -25.92 -15.53
CA GLY A 122 4.21 -27.09 -14.68
C GLY A 122 3.31 -28.15 -15.31
N HIS A 123 2.42 -27.74 -16.23
CA HIS A 123 1.61 -28.67 -17.02
C HIS A 123 2.25 -29.07 -18.36
N GLY A 124 3.25 -28.32 -18.85
CA GLY A 124 3.82 -28.51 -20.18
C GLY A 124 5.15 -29.27 -20.26
N ASN A 125 5.85 -29.48 -19.13
CA ASN A 125 7.22 -29.98 -19.16
C ASN A 125 7.49 -31.24 -18.33
N THR A 126 6.57 -32.20 -18.34
CA THR A 126 6.89 -33.59 -17.99
C THR A 126 7.54 -34.28 -19.19
N LEU A 127 8.71 -33.78 -19.64
CA LEU A 127 9.53 -34.48 -20.64
C LEU A 127 10.14 -35.77 -20.08
N TYR A 128 10.18 -35.90 -18.75
CA TYR A 128 10.62 -37.09 -18.04
C TYR A 128 9.63 -37.40 -16.91
N GLY A 129 9.13 -38.63 -16.89
CA GLY A 129 8.38 -39.13 -15.74
C GLY A 129 9.27 -39.23 -14.49
N PRO A 130 8.68 -39.39 -13.29
CA PRO A 130 9.43 -39.58 -12.04
C PRO A 130 10.33 -40.83 -12.02
N ALA A 131 10.18 -41.72 -12.99
CA ALA A 131 11.06 -42.87 -13.23
C ALA A 131 12.15 -42.64 -14.31
N GLY A 132 12.27 -41.43 -14.87
CA GLY A 132 13.25 -41.12 -15.92
C GLY A 132 12.89 -41.63 -17.32
N GLU A 133 11.63 -41.97 -17.57
CA GLU A 133 11.18 -42.40 -18.90
C GLU A 133 10.92 -41.18 -19.80
N SER A 134 11.66 -41.09 -20.90
CA SER A 134 11.42 -40.15 -21.99
C SER A 134 10.27 -40.65 -22.86
N SER A 135 9.18 -39.88 -22.98
CA SER A 135 8.13 -40.13 -23.99
C SER A 135 8.61 -39.69 -25.38
N LEU A 136 9.65 -40.33 -25.89
CA LEU A 136 9.94 -40.41 -27.32
C LEU A 136 9.59 -41.83 -27.73
N ALA A 137 8.32 -42.04 -28.10
CA ALA A 137 7.96 -43.26 -28.81
C ALA A 137 8.79 -43.31 -30.11
N PRO A 138 9.65 -44.32 -30.31
CA PRO A 138 10.27 -44.49 -31.60
C PRO A 138 9.16 -44.97 -32.54
N THR A 139 8.68 -44.09 -33.42
CA THR A 139 7.94 -44.53 -34.61
C THR A 139 8.98 -45.22 -35.51
N GLY A 140 9.33 -46.45 -35.16
CA GLY A 140 10.09 -47.34 -36.01
C GLY A 140 9.22 -47.69 -37.20
N ARG A 141 9.27 -46.87 -38.24
CA ARG A 141 8.81 -47.28 -39.58
C ARG A 141 9.73 -48.43 -39.99
N LYS A 142 9.26 -49.66 -39.78
CA LYS A 142 9.84 -50.86 -40.40
C LYS A 142 9.75 -50.66 -41.92
N TYR A 143 10.86 -50.24 -42.54
CA TYR A 143 11.01 -50.36 -43.98
C TYR A 143 11.32 -51.83 -44.27
N ASN A 144 10.31 -52.57 -44.76
CA ASN A 144 10.52 -53.88 -45.36
C ASN A 144 11.21 -53.64 -46.72
N ILE A 145 12.52 -53.82 -46.78
CA ILE A 145 13.25 -54.06 -48.02
C ILE A 145 13.35 -55.57 -48.22
N SER A 146 12.61 -56.10 -49.20
CA SER A 146 12.81 -57.45 -49.70
C SER A 146 13.90 -57.40 -50.77
N ILE A 147 14.91 -58.27 -50.64
CA ILE A 147 15.90 -58.60 -51.67
C ILE A 147 15.46 -59.92 -52.30
#